data_AF-A0A9P7MSP8-F1
#
_entry.id   AF-A0A9P7MSP8-F1
#
_cell.length_a   1.000
_cell.length_b   1.000
_cell.length_c   1.000
_cell.angle_alpha   90.00
_cell.angle_beta   90.00
_cell.angle_gamma   90.00
#
_symmetry.space_group_name_H-M   'P 1'
#
loop_
_entity.id
_entity.type
_entity.pdbx_description
1 polymer ?
#
loop_
_entity_poly.entity_id
_entity_poly.type
_entity_poly.pdbx_seq_one_letter_code
_entity_poly.pdbx_strand_id
1 'polypeptide(L)'
;MSMILMIKQLTCTDPHVGNIGIALPQLEQFEEDDITGYFSSPEIIPVVPRDPKFPMNSIPPYLVQSVIMTDFLKLMKALPAGSVTVKILGFGRAYRISQAVPNLLGAAPEKIRPPEVVLHELCDGRIGSTWSEVADIWALGCTIIFSRQSNSVDLPQKLGRKFGKRKIGNTEIVGISALPLLIDSQPRY
;
A
#
# COMPACT_ATOMS: atom_id res chain seq x y z
N MET A 1 0.97 16.41 7.36
CA MET A 1 -0.40 16.73 6.88
C MET A 1 -1.32 15.61 7.34
N SER A 2 -2.49 15.89 7.93
CA SER A 2 -3.41 14.83 8.40
C SER A 2 -4.03 14.09 7.21
N MET A 3 -4.23 12.77 7.31
CA MET A 3 -4.81 11.90 6.27
C MET A 3 -6.13 12.45 5.71
N ILE A 4 -6.95 13.05 6.58
CA ILE A 4 -8.22 13.69 6.22
C ILE A 4 -8.04 14.92 5.33
N LEU A 5 -6.92 15.66 5.49
CA LEU A 5 -6.67 16.86 4.70
C LEU A 5 -6.19 16.51 3.27
N MET A 6 -5.51 15.37 3.11
CA MET A 6 -5.03 14.91 1.80
C MET A 6 -6.18 14.43 0.91
N ILE A 7 -7.13 13.66 1.48
CA ILE A 7 -8.34 13.17 0.78
C ILE A 7 -9.22 14.34 0.28
N LYS A 8 -9.14 15.52 0.90
CA LYS A 8 -9.91 16.71 0.48
C LYS A 8 -9.34 17.45 -0.73
N GLN A 9 -8.14 17.12 -1.18
CA GLN A 9 -7.48 17.82 -2.30
C GLN A 9 -7.03 16.87 -3.41
N LEU A 10 -6.87 15.59 -3.08
CA LEU A 10 -6.34 14.57 -3.97
C LEU A 10 -7.13 13.27 -3.80
N THR A 11 -7.41 12.63 -4.92
CA THR A 11 -7.98 11.28 -4.98
C THR A 11 -6.86 10.29 -5.32
N CYS A 12 -6.66 9.25 -4.50
CA CYS A 12 -5.57 8.27 -4.63
C CYS A 12 -5.90 7.18 -5.67
N THR A 13 -7.17 6.83 -5.85
CA THR A 13 -7.70 5.86 -6.82
C THR A 13 -7.29 4.40 -6.62
N ASP A 14 -6.40 4.13 -5.67
CA ASP A 14 -5.93 2.78 -5.35
C ASP A 14 -5.33 2.67 -3.92
N PRO A 15 -6.08 3.00 -2.85
CA PRO A 15 -5.57 2.92 -1.47
C PRO A 15 -5.61 1.48 -0.92
N HIS A 16 -4.95 0.54 -1.61
CA HIS A 16 -4.76 -0.83 -1.15
C HIS A 16 -3.51 -0.97 -0.28
N VAL A 17 -3.39 -2.11 0.41
CA VAL A 17 -2.28 -2.41 1.33
C VAL A 17 -0.88 -2.21 0.72
N GLY A 18 -0.69 -2.47 -0.58
CA GLY A 18 0.59 -2.27 -1.28
C GLY A 18 0.98 -0.79 -1.46
N ASN A 19 0.00 0.11 -1.39
CA ASN A 19 0.20 1.56 -1.41
C ASN A 19 0.19 2.17 0.00
N ILE A 20 0.28 1.35 1.05
CA ILE A 20 0.37 1.81 2.45
C ILE A 20 1.73 1.40 3.01
N GLY A 21 2.60 2.37 3.22
CA GLY A 21 3.90 2.18 3.87
C GLY A 21 3.83 2.41 5.38
N ILE A 22 4.64 1.68 6.13
CA ILE A 22 4.90 1.96 7.54
C ILE A 22 6.34 2.46 7.65
N ALA A 23 6.52 3.66 8.21
CA ALA A 23 7.86 4.16 8.51
C ALA A 23 8.41 3.41 9.72
N LEU A 24 9.64 2.90 9.59
CA LEU A 24 10.35 2.14 10.61
C LEU A 24 11.69 2.82 10.92
N PRO A 25 11.71 3.92 11.69
CA PRO A 25 12.96 4.62 12.05
C PRO A 25 13.97 3.71 12.78
N GLN A 26 13.49 2.61 13.37
CA GLN A 26 14.34 1.61 14.02
C GLN A 26 15.29 0.92 13.03
N LEU A 27 15.08 1.04 11.72
CA LEU A 27 16.00 0.53 10.73
C LEU A 27 17.25 1.40 10.57
N GLU A 28 17.21 2.67 10.97
CA GLU A 28 18.35 3.61 10.89
C GLU A 28 19.53 3.21 11.80
N GLN A 29 19.32 2.27 12.74
CA GLN A 29 20.37 1.78 13.64
C GLN A 29 21.16 0.58 13.07
N PHE A 30 20.78 0.06 11.89
CA PHE A 30 21.42 -1.08 11.25
C PHE A 30 22.07 -0.65 9.94
N GLU A 31 23.21 -1.26 9.62
CA GLU A 31 23.82 -1.08 8.30
C GLU A 31 23.02 -1.85 7.24
N GLU A 32 23.09 -1.39 5.98
CA GLU A 32 22.43 -2.08 4.87
C GLU A 32 22.89 -3.54 4.73
N ASP A 33 24.17 -3.80 4.99
CA ASP A 33 24.77 -5.14 4.97
C ASP A 33 24.18 -6.07 6.04
N ASP A 34 23.77 -5.55 7.20
CA ASP A 34 23.13 -6.35 8.25
C ASP A 34 21.75 -6.83 7.78
N ILE A 35 21.00 -5.94 7.14
CA ILE A 35 19.64 -6.22 6.65
C ILE A 35 19.70 -7.18 5.46
N THR A 36 20.55 -6.87 4.48
CA THR A 36 20.70 -7.70 3.27
C THR A 36 21.33 -9.05 3.58
N GLY A 37 22.29 -9.09 4.51
CA GLY A 37 22.87 -10.33 5.03
C GLY A 37 21.84 -11.22 5.74
N TYR A 38 20.90 -10.64 6.50
CA TYR A 38 19.83 -11.42 7.13
C TYR A 38 18.88 -12.06 6.10
N PHE A 39 18.41 -11.29 5.12
CA PHE A 39 17.44 -11.79 4.14
C PHE A 39 18.06 -12.59 2.99
N SER A 40 19.40 -12.53 2.83
CA SER A 40 20.25 -13.41 2.01
C SER A 40 19.60 -14.02 0.76
N SER A 41 20.05 -13.61 -0.43
CA SER A 41 19.69 -14.24 -1.72
C SER A 41 18.18 -14.43 -1.94
N PRO A 42 17.38 -13.34 -1.98
CA PRO A 42 15.96 -13.45 -2.28
C PRO A 42 15.74 -14.07 -3.66
N GLU A 43 14.64 -14.80 -3.82
CA GLU A 43 14.24 -15.35 -5.11
C GLU A 43 14.06 -14.21 -6.13
N ILE A 44 14.76 -14.32 -7.26
CA ILE A 44 14.70 -13.36 -8.37
C ILE A 44 13.63 -13.81 -9.34
N ILE A 45 12.66 -12.93 -9.60
CA ILE A 45 11.55 -13.17 -10.52
C ILE A 45 11.77 -12.29 -11.76
N PRO A 46 12.06 -12.86 -12.95
CA PRO A 46 12.25 -12.06 -14.15
C PRO A 46 10.96 -11.34 -14.55
N VAL A 47 11.07 -10.07 -14.95
CA VAL A 47 9.92 -9.32 -15.46
C VAL A 47 9.88 -9.44 -16.97
N VAL A 48 8.82 -10.06 -17.47
CA VAL A 48 8.55 -10.17 -18.91
C VAL A 48 7.22 -9.47 -19.20
N PRO A 49 7.21 -8.34 -19.94
CA PRO A 49 5.98 -7.68 -20.30
C PRO A 49 5.14 -8.59 -21.20
N ARG A 50 3.83 -8.56 -20.99
CA ARG A 50 2.87 -9.35 -21.76
C ARG A 50 2.77 -8.90 -23.22
N ASP A 51 2.94 -7.60 -23.47
CA ASP A 51 3.04 -7.05 -24.81
C ASP A 51 4.51 -6.95 -25.22
N PRO A 52 4.96 -7.67 -26.27
CA PRO A 52 6.34 -7.61 -26.73
C PRO A 52 6.74 -6.24 -27.30
N LYS A 53 5.78 -5.36 -27.60
CA LYS A 53 6.03 -3.97 -28.01
C LYS A 53 6.28 -3.04 -26.83
N PHE A 54 6.05 -3.50 -25.61
CA PHE A 54 6.24 -2.68 -24.42
C PHE A 54 7.74 -2.37 -24.23
N PRO A 55 8.11 -1.10 -23.95
CA PRO A 55 9.51 -0.70 -23.85
C PRO A 55 10.19 -1.35 -22.64
N MET A 56 11.04 -2.35 -22.87
CA MET A 56 11.77 -3.09 -21.82
C MET A 56 12.62 -2.20 -20.91
N ASN A 57 13.11 -1.07 -21.42
CA ASN A 57 13.92 -0.11 -20.65
C ASN A 57 13.10 0.77 -19.68
N SER A 58 11.77 0.63 -19.67
CA SER A 58 10.86 1.35 -18.76
C SER A 58 10.42 0.53 -17.54
N ILE A 59 10.84 -0.73 -17.45
CA ILE A 59 10.51 -1.64 -16.36
C ILE A 59 11.78 -2.21 -15.74
N PRO A 60 11.76 -2.58 -14.45
CA PRO A 60 12.89 -3.28 -13.86
C PRO A 60 13.07 -4.66 -14.54
N PRO A 61 14.31 -5.14 -14.72
CA PRO A 61 14.58 -6.43 -15.36
C PRO A 61 14.12 -7.62 -14.50
N TYR A 62 14.03 -7.43 -13.19
CA TYR A 62 13.56 -8.45 -12.25
C TYR A 62 12.87 -7.79 -11.05
N LEU A 63 12.06 -8.59 -10.37
CA LEU A 63 11.55 -8.33 -9.03
C LEU A 63 12.24 -9.29 -8.05
N VAL A 64 12.19 -8.94 -6.77
CA VAL A 64 12.58 -9.83 -5.69
C VAL A 64 11.36 -10.17 -4.86
N GLN A 65 11.30 -11.39 -4.33
CA GLN A 65 10.24 -11.76 -3.39
C GLN A 65 10.24 -10.79 -2.19
N SER A 66 9.06 -10.31 -1.80
CA SER A 66 8.94 -9.46 -0.63
C SER A 66 9.25 -10.23 0.65
N VAL A 67 9.95 -9.56 1.56
CA VAL A 67 10.40 -10.13 2.82
C VAL A 67 9.54 -9.67 4.00
N ILE A 68 9.47 -10.50 5.04
CA ILE A 68 8.76 -10.18 6.28
C ILE A 68 9.72 -9.42 7.20
N MET A 69 9.76 -8.08 7.05
CA MET A 69 10.65 -7.21 7.84
C MET A 69 10.44 -7.31 9.36
N THR A 70 9.25 -7.74 9.80
CA THR A 70 8.96 -7.92 11.22
C THR A 70 9.78 -9.03 11.87
N ASP A 71 10.23 -10.03 11.11
CA ASP A 71 11.03 -11.13 11.66
C ASP A 71 12.47 -10.69 11.93
N PHE A 72 13.06 -9.91 11.02
CA PHE A 72 14.33 -9.21 11.26
C PHE A 72 14.24 -8.32 12.50
N LEU A 73 13.23 -7.44 12.58
CA LEU A 73 13.07 -6.53 13.71
C LEU A 73 12.84 -7.25 15.05
N LYS A 74 12.13 -8.39 15.06
CA LYS A 74 11.97 -9.23 16.27
C LYS A 74 13.31 -9.80 16.72
N LEU A 75 14.07 -10.37 15.80
CA LEU A 75 15.37 -10.97 16.09
C LEU A 75 16.32 -9.93 16.69
N MET A 76 16.36 -8.75 16.08
CA MET A 76 17.19 -7.63 16.53
C MET A 76 16.61 -6.87 17.74
N LYS A 77 15.47 -7.32 18.30
CA LYS A 77 14.76 -6.68 19.42
C LYS A 77 14.47 -5.18 19.18
N ALA A 78 14.18 -4.84 17.93
CA ALA A 78 14.01 -3.49 17.41
C ALA A 78 12.59 -3.19 16.93
N LEU A 79 11.59 -3.95 17.39
CA LEU A 79 10.20 -3.65 17.08
C LEU A 79 9.77 -2.26 17.61
N PRO A 80 8.92 -1.53 16.88
CA PRO A 80 8.38 -0.27 17.37
C PRO A 80 7.63 -0.42 18.70
N ALA A 81 8.09 0.28 19.74
CA ALA A 81 7.48 0.23 21.08
C ALA A 81 6.28 1.19 21.25
N GLY A 82 5.90 1.93 20.21
CA GLY A 82 4.88 2.98 20.27
C GLY A 82 4.07 3.11 18.97
N SER A 83 3.51 4.29 18.74
CA SER A 83 2.77 4.57 17.51
C SER A 83 3.69 4.48 16.29
N VAL A 84 3.23 3.78 15.26
CA VAL A 84 3.87 3.77 13.95
C VAL A 84 3.39 4.93 13.09
N THR A 85 4.23 5.41 12.18
CA THR A 85 3.81 6.40 11.17
C THR A 85 3.43 5.68 9.90
N VAL A 86 2.15 5.78 9.52
CA VAL A 86 1.62 5.24 8.27
C VAL A 86 1.72 6.32 7.19
N LYS A 87 2.20 5.94 6.00
CA LYS A 87 2.33 6.80 4.83
C LYS A 87 1.54 6.19 3.67
N ILE A 88 0.80 7.03 2.95
CA ILE A 88 0.19 6.64 1.68
C ILE A 88 1.25 6.82 0.61
N LEU A 89 1.41 5.80 -0.23
CA LEU A 89 2.33 5.72 -1.36
C LEU A 89 1.51 5.54 -2.64
N GLY A 90 2.17 5.34 -3.78
CA GLY A 90 1.48 4.94 -5.02
C GLY A 90 0.63 6.03 -5.68
N PHE A 91 1.06 7.29 -5.65
CA PHE A 91 0.34 8.42 -6.26
C PHE A 91 0.39 8.48 -7.80
N GLY A 92 0.89 7.44 -8.47
CA GLY A 92 1.05 7.43 -9.94
C GLY A 92 -0.26 7.61 -10.72
N ARG A 93 -1.40 7.33 -10.08
CA ARG A 93 -2.75 7.54 -10.63
C ARG A 93 -3.58 8.53 -9.84
N ALA A 94 -2.98 9.21 -8.86
CA ALA A 94 -3.69 10.18 -8.08
C ALA A 94 -3.95 11.44 -8.89
N TYR A 95 -5.09 12.09 -8.68
CA TYR A 95 -5.44 13.33 -9.37
C TYR A 95 -5.99 14.35 -8.39
N ARG A 96 -5.88 15.64 -8.74
CA ARG A 96 -6.45 16.72 -7.93
C ARG A 96 -7.95 16.78 -8.19
N ILE A 97 -8.74 16.89 -7.13
CA ILE A 97 -10.21 16.98 -7.22
C ILE A 97 -10.67 18.20 -8.05
N SER A 98 -9.87 19.27 -8.05
CA SER A 98 -10.15 20.47 -8.85
C SER A 98 -9.90 20.30 -10.35
N GLN A 99 -9.32 19.19 -10.79
CA GLN A 99 -9.08 18.89 -12.20
C GLN A 99 -10.20 17.99 -12.74
N ALA A 100 -10.44 18.05 -14.05
CA ALA A 100 -11.36 17.13 -14.69
C ALA A 100 -10.95 15.69 -14.38
N VAL A 101 -11.93 14.85 -14.03
CA VAL A 101 -11.69 13.44 -13.67
C VAL A 101 -11.01 12.77 -14.86
N PRO A 102 -9.75 12.34 -14.72
CA PRO A 102 -9.08 11.65 -15.80
C PRO A 102 -9.74 10.29 -16.00
N ASN A 103 -9.77 9.81 -17.25
CA ASN A 103 -10.26 8.46 -17.54
C ASN A 103 -9.25 7.42 -17.00
N LEU A 104 -9.33 7.18 -15.70
CA LEU A 104 -8.45 6.30 -14.95
C LEU A 104 -9.09 4.92 -14.82
N LEU A 105 -9.04 4.13 -15.89
CA LEU A 105 -9.54 2.76 -15.88
C LEU A 105 -8.87 1.87 -14.82
N GLY A 106 -9.70 1.26 -13.97
CA GLY A 106 -9.47 0.08 -13.14
C GLY A 106 -8.04 -0.31 -12.72
N ALA A 107 -7.43 0.43 -11.79
CA ALA A 107 -6.18 -0.02 -11.15
C ALA A 107 -6.38 -0.61 -9.75
N ALA A 108 -7.40 -0.14 -9.01
CA ALA A 108 -7.69 -0.69 -7.69
C ALA A 108 -8.03 -2.20 -7.79
N PRO A 109 -7.52 -3.05 -6.89
CA PRO A 109 -7.94 -4.43 -6.78
C PRO A 109 -9.46 -4.55 -6.64
N GLU A 110 -10.08 -5.54 -7.31
CA GLU A 110 -11.54 -5.72 -7.36
C GLU A 110 -12.18 -5.74 -5.96
N LYS A 111 -11.49 -6.34 -4.99
CA LYS A 111 -11.96 -6.49 -3.59
C LYS A 111 -12.17 -5.17 -2.85
N ILE A 112 -11.52 -4.08 -3.28
CA ILE A 112 -11.61 -2.78 -2.63
C ILE A 112 -12.40 -1.76 -3.45
N ARG A 113 -12.90 -2.14 -4.63
CA ARG A 113 -13.65 -1.22 -5.49
C ARG A 113 -15.03 -0.93 -4.87
N PRO A 114 -15.47 0.34 -4.87
CA PRO A 114 -16.84 0.68 -4.49
C PRO A 114 -17.84 0.12 -5.50
N PRO A 115 -19.06 -0.23 -5.06
CA PRO A 115 -20.09 -0.77 -5.94
C PRO A 115 -20.45 0.20 -7.08
N GLU A 116 -20.50 1.51 -6.82
CA GLU A 116 -20.83 2.52 -7.83
C GLU A 116 -19.77 2.61 -8.94
N VAL A 117 -18.50 2.35 -8.63
CA VAL A 117 -17.42 2.31 -9.62
C VAL A 117 -17.49 1.02 -10.44
N VAL A 118 -17.74 -0.12 -9.79
CA VAL A 118 -17.90 -1.40 -10.48
C VAL A 118 -19.10 -1.34 -11.45
N LEU A 119 -20.23 -0.78 -11.01
CA LEU A 119 -21.40 -0.60 -11.87
C LEU A 119 -21.11 0.35 -13.04
N HIS A 120 -20.36 1.42 -12.80
CA HIS A 120 -19.95 2.35 -13.85
C HIS A 120 -19.10 1.67 -14.92
N GLU A 121 -18.15 0.81 -14.53
CA GLU A 121 -17.34 0.03 -15.46
C GLU A 121 -18.18 -1.02 -16.22
N LEU A 122 -19.05 -1.77 -15.52
CA LEU A 122 -19.87 -2.84 -16.13
C LEU A 122 -20.99 -2.33 -17.03
N CYS A 123 -21.51 -1.13 -16.78
CA CYS A 123 -22.64 -0.56 -17.49
C CYS A 123 -22.24 0.50 -18.54
N ASP A 124 -20.97 0.58 -18.91
CA ASP A 124 -20.43 1.58 -19.85
C ASP A 124 -20.79 3.03 -19.46
N GLY A 125 -20.71 3.33 -18.16
CA GLY A 125 -21.02 4.65 -17.60
C GLY A 125 -22.53 4.98 -17.51
N ARG A 126 -23.43 4.06 -17.86
CA ARG A 126 -24.89 4.30 -17.76
C ARG A 126 -25.41 4.31 -16.32
N ILE A 127 -24.76 3.59 -15.41
CA ILE A 127 -25.17 3.42 -14.01
C ILE A 127 -23.93 3.59 -13.13
N GLY A 128 -24.06 4.19 -11.96
CA GLY A 128 -22.95 4.38 -11.02
C GLY A 128 -22.15 5.66 -11.30
N SER A 129 -20.91 5.70 -10.83
CA SER A 129 -20.04 6.87 -10.96
C SER A 129 -18.58 6.48 -11.14
N THR A 130 -17.79 7.38 -11.73
CA THR A 130 -16.33 7.27 -11.72
C THR A 130 -15.77 7.32 -10.30
N TRP A 131 -14.50 6.95 -10.15
CA TRP A 131 -13.80 7.06 -8.87
C TRP A 131 -13.83 8.51 -8.34
N SER A 132 -13.97 8.66 -7.02
CA SER A 132 -14.06 9.94 -6.31
C SER A 132 -13.37 9.86 -4.94
N GLU A 133 -13.38 10.94 -4.17
CA GLU A 133 -12.90 10.96 -2.80
C GLU A 133 -13.70 10.04 -1.86
N VAL A 134 -14.99 9.82 -2.10
CA VAL A 134 -15.79 8.88 -1.31
C VAL A 134 -15.43 7.43 -1.63
N ALA A 135 -15.03 7.16 -2.88
CA ALA A 135 -14.49 5.86 -3.28
C ALA A 135 -13.17 5.54 -2.55
N ASP A 136 -12.30 6.54 -2.34
CA ASP A 136 -11.09 6.35 -1.52
C ASP A 136 -11.41 5.97 -0.07
N ILE A 137 -12.47 6.54 0.51
CA ILE A 137 -12.91 6.20 1.88
C ILE A 137 -13.41 4.75 1.94
N TRP A 138 -14.22 4.33 0.96
CA TRP A 138 -14.69 2.94 0.84
C TRP A 138 -13.51 1.98 0.75
N ALA A 139 -12.62 2.24 -0.21
CA ALA A 139 -11.46 1.41 -0.49
C ALA A 139 -10.52 1.30 0.72
N LEU A 140 -10.28 2.40 1.44
CA LEU A 140 -9.52 2.41 2.68
C LEU A 140 -10.20 1.58 3.78
N GLY A 141 -11.53 1.67 3.90
CA GLY A 141 -12.32 0.87 4.83
C GLY A 141 -12.16 -0.63 4.56
N CYS A 142 -12.29 -1.05 3.30
CA CYS A 142 -12.04 -2.42 2.86
C CYS A 142 -10.62 -2.87 3.19
N THR A 143 -9.61 -2.05 2.86
CA THR A 143 -8.20 -2.31 3.16
C THR A 143 -7.96 -2.58 4.64
N ILE A 144 -8.57 -1.80 5.55
CA ILE A 144 -8.46 -2.00 7.01
C ILE A 144 -9.10 -3.33 7.43
N ILE A 145 -10.28 -3.65 6.90
CA ILE A 145 -11.00 -4.89 7.23
C ILE A 145 -10.20 -6.12 6.77
N PHE A 146 -9.75 -6.13 5.52
CA PHE A 146 -8.96 -7.25 4.98
C PHE A 146 -7.62 -7.42 5.71
N SER A 147 -6.99 -6.31 6.10
CA SER A 147 -5.76 -6.35 6.91
C SER A 147 -6.00 -6.96 8.30
N ARG A 148 -7.18 -6.79 8.89
CA ARG A 148 -7.52 -7.41 10.18
C ARG A 148 -7.84 -8.89 10.06
N GLN A 149 -8.56 -9.28 9.02
CA GLN A 149 -8.90 -10.68 8.77
C GLN A 149 -7.65 -11.53 8.46
N SER A 150 -6.66 -10.95 7.79
CA SER A 150 -5.37 -11.60 7.50
C SER A 150 -4.47 -11.74 8.75
N ASN A 151 -4.78 -11.01 9.84
CA ASN A 151 -4.02 -10.99 11.09
C ASN A 151 -4.77 -11.62 12.27
N SER A 152 -5.88 -12.35 12.06
CA SER A 152 -6.52 -13.10 13.16
C SER A 152 -5.72 -14.38 13.50
N VAL A 153 -4.52 -14.17 14.00
CA VAL A 153 -3.85 -15.04 14.97
C VAL A 153 -3.80 -14.20 16.25
N ASP A 154 -4.43 -14.69 17.31
CA ASP A 154 -4.72 -13.99 18.57
C ASP A 154 -3.59 -13.08 19.07
N LEU A 155 -3.87 -11.79 19.20
CA LEU A 155 -3.10 -10.89 20.07
C LEU A 155 -3.96 -10.50 21.27
N PRO A 156 -3.46 -10.69 22.52
CA PRO A 156 -4.23 -10.42 23.71
C PRO A 156 -4.50 -8.92 23.85
N GLN A 157 -5.78 -8.58 23.98
CA GLN A 157 -6.23 -7.23 24.30
C GLN A 157 -5.57 -6.77 25.61
N LYS A 158 -4.85 -5.64 25.58
CA LYS A 158 -4.54 -4.87 26.79
C LYS A 158 -5.15 -3.48 26.71
N LEU A 159 -6.07 -3.25 27.65
CA LEU A 159 -6.74 -2.01 27.98
C LEU A 159 -5.75 -0.85 28.24
N GLY A 160 -6.09 0.31 27.69
CA GLY A 160 -6.02 1.60 28.36
C GLY A 160 -4.65 2.25 28.55
N ARG A 161 -4.40 3.37 27.83
CA ARG A 161 -3.72 4.57 28.36
C ARG A 161 -3.89 5.78 27.42
N LYS A 162 -4.17 6.94 28.02
CA LYS A 162 -4.32 8.25 27.35
C LYS A 162 -2.96 8.76 26.87
N PHE A 163 -2.88 9.28 25.64
CA PHE A 163 -1.69 9.96 25.12
C PHE A 163 -1.87 11.47 25.03
N GLY A 164 -0.93 12.21 25.62
CA GLY A 164 -0.72 13.64 25.41
C GLY A 164 0.03 13.93 24.10
N LYS A 165 -0.13 15.15 23.57
CA LYS A 165 0.42 15.60 22.28
C LYS A 165 1.90 16.01 22.39
N ARG A 166 2.71 15.66 21.39
CA ARG A 166 3.92 16.41 20.96
C ARG A 166 4.12 16.32 19.44
N LYS A 167 4.86 17.29 18.89
CA LYS A 167 5.06 17.58 17.46
C LYS A 167 6.56 17.71 17.23
N ILE A 168 7.20 16.98 16.30
CA ILE A 168 8.62 17.18 15.93
C ILE A 168 8.89 16.78 14.47
N GLY A 169 9.53 17.68 13.71
CA GLY A 169 10.74 17.31 12.94
C GLY A 169 10.70 17.14 11.41
N ASN A 170 11.91 17.24 10.86
CA ASN A 170 12.32 17.03 9.47
C ASN A 170 13.04 15.66 9.38
N THR A 171 12.42 14.64 8.79
CA THR A 171 13.03 13.31 8.63
C THR A 171 12.81 12.80 7.21
N GLU A 172 13.88 12.29 6.60
CA GLU A 172 13.89 11.64 5.29
C GLU A 172 13.24 10.24 5.35
N ILE A 173 12.80 9.73 4.20
CA ILE A 173 11.89 8.60 4.09
C ILE A 173 12.58 7.44 3.37
N VAL A 174 12.80 6.32 4.05
CA VAL A 174 13.07 5.03 3.40
C VAL A 174 11.75 4.25 3.36
N GLY A 175 11.19 4.08 2.16
CA GLY A 175 9.95 3.34 1.94
C GLY A 175 10.25 1.86 1.75
N ILE A 176 9.78 1.00 2.66
CA ILE A 176 9.81 -0.46 2.49
C ILE A 176 8.38 -0.93 2.31
N SER A 177 8.09 -1.47 1.13
CA SER A 177 6.82 -2.13 0.83
C SER A 177 6.83 -3.53 1.45
N ALA A 178 5.82 -3.84 2.25
CA ALA A 178 5.61 -5.18 2.79
C ALA A 178 4.35 -5.77 2.16
N LEU A 179 4.51 -6.68 1.20
CA LEU A 179 3.48 -7.68 0.93
C LEU A 179 4.03 -8.95 0.29
N PRO A 180 3.69 -10.14 0.83
CA PRO A 180 3.78 -11.35 0.04
C PRO A 180 2.79 -11.25 -1.13
N LEU A 181 3.30 -11.45 -2.35
CA LEU A 181 2.52 -11.55 -3.58
C LEU A 181 1.42 -12.62 -3.41
N LEU A 182 0.18 -12.19 -3.20
CA LEU A 182 -0.98 -13.03 -3.51
C LEU A 182 -1.23 -12.85 -5.02
N ILE A 183 -0.52 -13.66 -5.82
CA ILE A 183 -0.78 -13.80 -7.25
C ILE A 183 -2.18 -14.40 -7.35
N ASP A 184 -3.15 -13.57 -7.75
CA ASP A 184 -4.47 -14.04 -8.13
C ASP A 184 -4.34 -14.73 -9.49
N SER A 185 -3.96 -16.01 -9.45
CA SER A 185 -4.00 -16.90 -10.61
C SER A 185 -5.46 -17.29 -10.86
N GLN A 186 -6.20 -16.43 -11.55
CA GLN A 186 -7.46 -16.83 -12.20
C GLN A 186 -7.40 -16.51 -13.69
N PRO A 187 -7.61 -17.50 -14.58
CA PRO A 187 -7.73 -17.25 -16.00
C PRO A 187 -9.06 -16.53 -16.26
N ARG A 188 -9.00 -15.28 -16.73
CA ARG A 188 -10.16 -14.63 -17.32
C ARG A 188 -10.34 -15.16 -18.74
N TYR A 189 -11.38 -15.98 -18.92
CA TYR A 189 -11.96 -16.32 -20.22
C TYR A 189 -12.60 -15.09 -20.86
#